data_AF-A0A2W2GU94-F1
#
_entry.id   AF-A0A2W2GU94-F1
#
_cell.length_a   1.000
_cell.length_b   1.000
_cell.length_c   1.000
_cell.angle_alpha   90.00
_cell.angle_beta   90.00
_cell.angle_gamma   90.00
#
_symmetry.space_group_name_H-M   'P 1'
#
loop_
_entity.id
_entity.type
_entity.pdbx_description
1 polymer ?
#
loop_
_entity_poly.entity_id
_entity_poly.type
_entity_poly.pdbx_seq_one_letter_code
_entity_poly.pdbx_strand_id
1 'polypeptide(L)'
;MELMPQHPPLAPAWPPNRFEVRWELPGGGVESDGYHFADWAREAARRAYGRGMARNVHVVRLGDGVVVFDPGNEVELPVEEW
;
A
#
# COMPACT_ATOMS: atom_id res chain seq x y z
N MET A 1 -12.92 -35.27 -31.40
CA MET A 1 -12.22 -34.15 -30.73
C MET A 1 -12.79 -34.07 -29.33
N GLU A 2 -12.14 -34.70 -28.35
CA GLU A 2 -12.53 -34.58 -26.94
C GLU A 2 -12.10 -33.21 -26.42
N LEU A 3 -13.07 -32.43 -25.93
CA LEU A 3 -12.83 -31.17 -25.25
C LEU A 3 -12.19 -31.50 -23.90
N MET A 4 -10.93 -31.10 -23.71
CA MET A 4 -10.27 -31.27 -22.42
C MET A 4 -11.07 -30.56 -21.32
N PRO A 5 -11.21 -31.17 -20.14
CA PRO A 5 -11.90 -30.52 -19.02
C PRO A 5 -11.14 -29.25 -18.64
N GLN A 6 -11.85 -28.12 -18.65
CA GLN A 6 -11.28 -26.87 -18.16
C GLN A 6 -11.17 -26.95 -16.65
N HIS A 7 -9.95 -26.87 -16.13
CA HIS A 7 -9.73 -26.73 -14.69
C HIS A 7 -10.13 -25.32 -14.25
N PRO A 8 -10.78 -25.17 -13.07
CA PRO A 8 -11.04 -23.84 -12.53
C PRO A 8 -9.71 -23.11 -12.28
N PRO A 9 -9.69 -21.78 -12.44
CA PRO A 9 -8.48 -20.99 -12.18
C PRO A 9 -8.04 -21.20 -10.73
N LEU A 10 -6.73 -21.37 -10.55
CA LEU A 10 -6.14 -21.47 -9.21
C LEU A 10 -6.37 -20.17 -8.44
N ALA A 11 -6.67 -20.29 -7.15
CA ALA A 11 -6.74 -19.13 -6.28
C ALA A 11 -5.39 -18.38 -6.27
N PRO A 12 -5.39 -17.05 -6.10
CA PRO A 12 -4.15 -16.29 -5.99
C PRO A 12 -3.27 -16.84 -4.87
N ALA A 13 -1.98 -17.02 -5.14
CA ALA A 13 -1.03 -17.52 -4.15
C ALA A 13 -0.79 -16.54 -3.00
N TRP A 14 -1.13 -15.25 -3.21
CA TRP A 14 -0.94 -14.18 -2.25
C TRP A 14 -2.28 -13.58 -1.84
N PRO A 15 -2.45 -13.20 -0.55
CA PRO A 15 -3.63 -12.49 -0.12
C PRO A 15 -3.69 -11.09 -0.76
N PRO A 16 -4.88 -10.46 -0.83
CA PRO A 16 -5.02 -9.12 -1.37
C PRO A 16 -4.27 -8.09 -0.51
N ASN A 17 -3.79 -7.04 -1.17
CA ASN A 17 -3.25 -5.87 -0.48
C ASN A 17 -4.37 -5.21 0.34
N ARG A 18 -3.99 -4.72 1.52
CA ARG A 18 -4.87 -4.01 2.47
C ARG A 18 -4.50 -2.54 2.61
N PHE A 19 -3.28 -2.18 2.20
CA PHE A 19 -2.72 -0.85 2.31
C PHE A 19 -2.11 -0.43 0.99
N GLU A 20 -2.25 0.85 0.65
CA GLU A 20 -1.48 1.51 -0.40
C GLU A 20 -0.62 2.59 0.23
N VAL A 21 0.69 2.49 0.07
CA VAL A 21 1.63 3.56 0.39
C VAL A 21 1.84 4.36 -0.88
N ARG A 22 1.59 5.66 -0.86
CA ARG A 22 1.66 6.53 -2.03
C ARG A 22 2.55 7.72 -1.76
N TRP A 23 3.34 8.14 -2.75
CA TRP A 23 4.23 9.28 -2.60
C TRP A 23 4.55 9.96 -3.94
N GLU A 24 5.06 11.18 -3.84
CA GLU A 24 5.48 11.99 -4.97
C GLU A 24 7.01 12.01 -5.11
N LEU A 25 7.49 11.84 -6.33
CA LEU A 25 8.91 11.98 -6.68
C LEU A 25 9.30 13.46 -6.83
N PRO A 26 10.54 13.85 -6.49
CA PRO A 26 11.01 15.24 -6.61
C PRO A 26 10.92 15.85 -8.03
N GLY A 27 10.84 15.02 -9.07
CA GLY A 27 10.72 15.44 -10.48
C GLY A 27 9.29 15.55 -11.01
N GLY A 28 8.28 15.33 -10.16
CA GLY A 28 6.89 15.24 -10.58
C GLY A 28 6.58 13.83 -11.09
N GLY A 29 5.84 13.09 -10.28
CA GLY A 29 5.47 11.70 -10.54
C GLY A 29 4.89 11.12 -9.27
N VAL A 30 3.87 10.29 -9.39
CA VAL A 30 3.24 9.65 -8.23
C VAL A 30 3.48 8.16 -8.34
N GLU A 31 4.06 7.58 -7.31
CA GLU A 31 4.26 6.13 -7.18
C GLU A 31 3.45 5.61 -6.01
N SER A 32 3.10 4.32 -6.08
CA SER A 32 2.49 3.62 -4.97
C SER A 32 2.93 2.17 -4.90
N ASP A 33 3.04 1.67 -3.67
CA ASP A 33 3.27 0.27 -3.34
C ASP A 33 2.10 -0.29 -2.53
N GLY A 34 1.69 -1.51 -2.86
CA GLY A 34 0.62 -2.23 -2.16
C GLY A 34 1.16 -3.21 -1.13
N TYR A 35 0.55 -3.23 0.05
CA TYR A 35 0.97 -4.11 1.15
C TYR A 35 -0.21 -4.87 1.75
N HIS A 36 0.02 -6.13 2.11
CA HIS A 36 -0.92 -6.92 2.89
C HIS A 36 -0.83 -6.63 4.40
N PHE A 37 0.37 -6.44 4.93
CA PHE A 37 0.64 -6.27 6.36
C PHE A 37 0.89 -4.80 6.71
N ALA A 38 0.25 -4.32 7.78
CA ALA A 38 0.34 -2.93 8.24
C ALA A 38 1.77 -2.51 8.60
N ASP A 39 2.51 -3.37 9.31
CA ASP A 39 3.88 -3.08 9.73
C ASP A 39 4.81 -2.77 8.55
N TRP A 40 4.65 -3.51 7.45
CA TRP A 40 5.46 -3.30 6.25
C TRP A 40 5.08 -2.01 5.53
N ALA A 41 3.78 -1.70 5.45
CA ALA A 41 3.31 -0.43 4.90
C ALA A 41 3.86 0.75 5.71
N ARG A 42 3.83 0.65 7.04
CA ARG A 42 4.35 1.67 7.96
C ARG A 42 5.83 1.89 7.80
N GLU A 43 6.60 0.81 7.77
CA GLU A 43 8.04 0.89 7.59
C GLU A 43 8.40 1.50 6.24
N ALA A 44 7.71 1.09 5.16
CA ALA A 44 7.91 1.65 3.82
C ALA A 44 7.62 3.16 3.79
N ALA A 45 6.47 3.59 4.34
CA ALA A 45 6.08 4.99 4.40
C ALA A 45 7.09 5.84 5.20
N ARG A 46 7.53 5.36 6.36
CA ARG A 46 8.54 6.03 7.19
C ARG A 46 9.89 6.14 6.48
N ARG A 47 10.30 5.10 5.73
CA ARG A 47 11.55 5.13 4.94
C ARG A 47 11.44 6.11 3.77
N ALA A 48 10.30 6.13 3.07
CA ALA A 48 10.05 7.07 1.98
C ALA A 48 10.10 8.52 2.48
N TYR A 49 9.44 8.80 3.60
CA TYR A 49 9.44 10.12 4.23
C TYR A 49 10.82 10.52 4.78
N GLY A 50 11.45 9.65 5.59
CA GLY A 50 12.67 9.97 6.32
C GLY A 50 13.92 10.16 5.46
N ARG A 51 13.93 9.65 4.22
CA ARG A 51 15.06 9.84 3.30
C ARG A 51 14.99 11.13 2.49
N GLY A 52 13.90 11.90 2.59
CA GLY A 52 13.67 13.10 1.77
C GLY A 52 13.61 12.83 0.27
N MET A 53 13.51 11.55 -0.12
CA MET A 53 13.45 11.09 -1.51
C MET A 53 12.03 11.15 -2.08
N ALA A 54 11.04 11.39 -1.22
CA ALA A 54 9.63 11.39 -1.53
C ALA A 54 8.91 12.55 -0.82
N ARG A 55 7.92 13.15 -1.50
CA ARG A 55 7.01 14.18 -0.96
C ARG A 55 5.61 13.61 -0.81
N ASN A 56 4.76 14.28 -0.04
CA ASN A 56 3.34 13.94 0.10
C ASN A 56 3.09 12.43 0.35
N VAL A 57 3.91 11.84 1.23
CA VAL A 57 3.85 10.41 1.56
C VAL A 57 2.59 10.16 2.37
N HIS A 58 1.73 9.26 1.95
CA HIS A 58 0.56 8.87 2.74
C HIS A 58 0.26 7.38 2.58
N VAL A 59 -0.42 6.80 3.57
CA VAL A 59 -0.88 5.40 3.55
C VAL A 59 -2.39 5.38 3.64
N VAL A 60 -3.01 4.69 2.69
CA VAL A 60 -4.46 4.48 2.63
C VAL A 60 -4.76 3.03 2.97
N ARG A 61 -5.67 2.80 3.92
CA ARG A 61 -6.28 1.49 4.11
C ARG A 61 -7.31 1.26 3.00
N LEU A 62 -7.10 0.22 2.20
CA LEU A 62 -7.91 -0.06 1.01
C LEU A 62 -9.34 -0.53 1.32
N GLY A 63 -9.58 -1.04 2.53
CA GLY A 63 -10.90 -1.54 2.94
C GLY A 63 -11.95 -0.44 3.11
N ASP A 64 -11.54 0.74 3.59
CA ASP A 64 -12.43 1.87 3.91
C ASP A 64 -11.97 3.21 3.30
N GLY A 65 -10.80 3.25 2.67
CA GLY A 65 -10.22 4.45 2.07
C GLY A 65 -9.64 5.44 3.08
N VAL A 66 -9.53 5.06 4.36
CA VAL A 66 -9.01 5.95 5.41
C VAL A 66 -7.51 6.15 5.24
N VAL A 67 -7.07 7.41 5.34
CA VAL A 67 -5.66 7.75 5.45
C VAL A 67 -5.21 7.47 6.88
N VAL A 68 -4.37 6.44 7.06
CA VAL A 68 -3.88 6.00 8.37
C VAL A 68 -2.52 6.62 8.71
N PHE A 69 -1.84 7.18 7.72
CA PHE A 69 -0.56 7.89 7.86
C PHE A 69 -0.46 9.00 6.81
N ASP A 70 -0.16 10.22 7.24
CA ASP A 70 0.18 11.38 6.42
C ASP A 70 0.96 12.37 7.31
N PRO A 71 2.30 12.35 7.25
CA PRO A 71 3.15 13.21 8.06
C PRO A 71 3.10 14.67 7.62
N GLY A 72 2.59 14.98 6.42
CA GLY A 72 2.37 16.36 5.97
C GLY A 72 1.17 17.02 6.65
N ASN A 73 0.20 16.22 7.07
CA ASN A 73 -1.00 16.62 7.80
C ASN A 73 -1.01 16.17 9.27
N GLU A 74 0.15 15.75 9.81
CA GLU A 74 0.32 15.27 11.19
C GLU A 74 -0.59 14.07 11.56
N VAL A 75 -0.89 13.21 10.57
CA VAL A 75 -1.67 11.98 10.76
C VAL A 75 -0.72 10.78 10.92
N GLU A 76 -0.79 10.11 12.07
CA GLU A 76 -0.30 8.74 12.23
C GLU A 76 -1.24 8.05 13.23
N LEU A 77 -2.12 7.18 12.74
CA LEU A 77 -2.96 6.35 13.61
C LEU A 77 -2.10 5.30 14.33
N PRO A 78 -2.52 4.81 15.51
CA PRO A 78 -1.91 3.65 16.14
C PRO A 78 -1.91 2.44 15.20
N VAL A 79 -0.87 1.60 15.22
CA VAL A 79 -0.74 0.48 14.26
C VAL A 79 -1.88 -0.54 14.38
N GLU A 80 -2.50 -0.62 15.55
CA GLU A 80 -3.69 -1.42 15.83
C GLU A 80 -4.93 -0.92 15.08
N GLU A 81 -4.91 0.34 14.65
CA GLU A 81 -5.95 1.02 13.88
C GLU A 81 -5.57 1.19 12.40
N TRP A 82 -4.46 0.58 11.95
CA TRP A 82 -4.11 0.49 10.54
C TRP A 82 -4.95 -0.60 9.87
#